data_AF-A0A163TD35-F1
#
_entry.id   AF-A0A163TD35-F1
#
_cell.length_a   1.000
_cell.length_b   1.000
_cell.length_c   1.000
_cell.angle_alpha   90.00
_cell.angle_beta   90.00
_cell.angle_gamma   90.00
#
_symmetry.space_group_name_H-M   'P 1'
#
loop_
_entity.id
_entity.type
_entity.pdbx_description
1 polymer ?
#
loop_
_entity_poly.entity_id
_entity_poly.type
_entity_poly.pdbx_seq_one_letter_code
_entity_poly.pdbx_strand_id
1 'polypeptide(L)'
;MRGEAGFLGLISLASEFSLQTTRAKFSVVLLCREEFAEFSEILDAASNLPLEGTVSEILCDFIKSIDYQIRDMTYAELPLVTKFLKELLKISVTTSQTKFSQNAAPLPISTSLIARARRYIRDNLQSPELGPGALCEALNISKRKLSFLFERHGGVANYIRQTRLLACHKALSNSADHRLISSIAYDYGYTSCAQFTRNFRTLFGYAPSEVRKNDYIGFAHIKETPKDILEWLQQI
;
A
#
# COMPACT_ATOMS: atom_id res chain seq x y z
N MET A 1 20.90 7.98 4.28
CA MET A 1 21.12 8.53 2.93
C MET A 1 21.54 9.99 3.05
N ARG A 2 22.33 10.52 2.12
CA ARG A 2 22.56 11.96 1.98
C ARG A 2 21.90 12.42 0.68
N GLY A 3 21.17 13.54 0.75
CA GLY A 3 20.46 14.11 -0.38
C GLY A 3 20.68 15.61 -0.45
N GLU A 4 20.71 16.15 -1.66
CA GLU A 4 20.73 17.57 -1.96
C GLU A 4 19.38 18.01 -2.55
N ALA A 5 19.25 19.27 -2.98
CA ALA A 5 18.03 19.73 -3.63
C ALA A 5 17.68 18.86 -4.86
N GLY A 6 16.42 18.44 -4.97
CA GLY A 6 15.98 17.51 -6.03
C GLY A 6 16.20 16.03 -5.71
N PHE A 7 16.76 15.70 -4.55
CA PHE A 7 16.88 14.32 -4.10
C PHE A 7 15.49 13.67 -3.93
N LEU A 8 15.35 12.48 -4.50
CA LEU A 8 14.20 11.60 -4.31
C LEU A 8 14.66 10.30 -3.64
N GLY A 9 14.01 9.95 -2.54
CA GLY A 9 14.31 8.73 -1.78
C GLY A 9 13.03 8.02 -1.37
N LEU A 10 13.14 6.70 -1.20
CA LEU A 10 12.07 5.87 -0.68
C LEU A 10 12.45 5.38 0.72
N ILE A 11 11.52 5.47 1.67
CA ILE A 11 11.70 4.98 3.03
C ILE A 11 10.51 4.09 3.39
N SER A 12 10.77 2.82 3.71
CA SER A 12 9.78 1.93 4.28
C SER A 12 9.59 2.23 5.77
N LEU A 13 8.40 2.68 6.15
CA LEU A 13 8.03 2.93 7.55
C LEU A 13 7.97 1.65 8.40
N ALA A 14 8.08 0.48 7.78
CA ALA A 14 8.13 -0.81 8.50
C ALA A 14 9.50 -1.06 9.17
N SER A 15 10.54 -0.36 8.73
CA SER A 15 11.90 -0.46 9.26
C SER A 15 12.23 0.76 10.12
N GLU A 16 13.09 0.58 11.12
CA GLU A 16 13.64 1.72 11.86
C GLU A 16 14.46 2.60 10.91
N PHE A 17 14.23 3.91 10.97
CA PHE A 17 15.00 4.89 10.22
C PHE A 17 15.22 6.14 11.09
N SER A 18 16.25 6.89 10.76
CA SER A 18 16.52 8.20 11.35
C SER A 18 16.83 9.19 10.23
N LEU A 19 16.19 10.35 10.30
CA LEU A 19 16.39 11.44 9.33
C LEU A 19 17.06 12.61 10.05
N GLN A 20 18.20 13.04 9.54
CA GLN A 20 18.85 14.29 9.94
C GLN A 20 18.82 15.23 8.75
N THR A 21 18.33 16.45 8.97
CA THR A 21 18.22 17.47 7.93
C THR A 21 18.76 18.80 8.43
N THR A 22 19.32 19.58 7.52
CA THR A 22 19.52 21.03 7.71
C THR A 22 18.20 21.75 7.39
N ARG A 23 18.22 23.08 7.27
CA ARG A 23 17.05 23.86 6.85
C ARG A 23 16.67 23.50 5.41
N ALA A 24 15.69 22.61 5.26
CA ALA A 24 15.22 22.09 3.98
C ALA A 24 13.69 22.17 3.88
N LYS A 25 13.18 22.21 2.65
CA LYS A 25 11.76 21.96 2.34
C LYS A 25 11.68 20.62 1.63
N PHE A 26 10.77 19.76 2.08
CA PHE A 26 10.55 18.44 1.50
C PHE A 26 9.05 18.23 1.32
N SER A 27 8.69 17.55 0.22
CA SER A 27 7.35 17.03 -0.01
C SER A 27 7.36 15.55 0.36
N VAL A 28 6.45 15.12 1.23
CA VAL A 28 6.31 13.71 1.62
C VAL A 28 5.06 13.15 0.99
N VAL A 29 5.22 12.05 0.25
CA VAL A 29 4.11 11.29 -0.29
C VAL A 29 4.03 9.99 0.49
N LEU A 30 2.91 9.78 1.17
CA LEU A 30 2.65 8.56 1.92
C LEU A 30 1.83 7.61 1.05
N LEU A 31 2.35 6.39 0.91
CA LEU A 31 1.81 5.38 0.02
C LEU A 31 1.47 4.14 0.83
N CYS A 32 0.22 3.70 0.71
CA CYS A 32 -0.23 2.46 1.33
C CYS A 32 0.47 1.28 0.63
N ARG A 33 1.23 0.50 1.40
CA ARG A 33 2.07 -0.58 0.89
C ARG A 33 1.25 -1.60 0.09
N GLU A 34 0.03 -1.85 0.52
CA GLU A 34 -0.90 -2.80 -0.07
C GLU A 34 -1.27 -2.44 -1.52
N GLU A 35 -1.26 -1.15 -1.88
CA GLU A 35 -1.51 -0.69 -3.26
C GLU A 35 -0.41 -1.09 -4.23
N PHE A 36 0.79 -1.39 -3.70
CA PHE A 36 1.96 -1.79 -4.45
C PHE A 36 2.34 -3.25 -4.17
N ALA A 37 1.41 -4.07 -3.69
CA ALA A 37 1.71 -5.42 -3.27
C ALA A 37 2.59 -6.17 -4.30
N GLU A 38 2.23 -6.09 -5.58
CA GLU A 38 2.91 -6.72 -6.73
C GLU A 38 4.42 -6.40 -6.80
N PHE A 39 4.82 -5.18 -6.45
CA PHE A 39 6.21 -4.71 -6.51
C PHE A 39 6.77 -4.41 -5.11
N SER A 40 6.15 -4.94 -4.04
CA SER A 40 6.52 -4.59 -2.67
C SER A 40 7.92 -5.06 -2.29
N GLU A 41 8.42 -6.16 -2.86
CA GLU A 41 9.81 -6.60 -2.72
C GLU A 41 10.79 -5.61 -3.35
N ILE A 42 10.41 -5.06 -4.52
CA ILE A 42 11.20 -4.09 -5.26
C ILE A 42 11.28 -2.76 -4.50
N LEU A 43 10.16 -2.33 -3.92
CA LEU A 43 10.10 -1.17 -3.03
C LEU A 43 10.91 -1.36 -1.75
N ASP A 44 10.81 -2.52 -1.09
CA ASP A 44 11.59 -2.81 0.11
C ASP A 44 13.10 -2.80 -0.20
N ALA A 45 13.52 -3.38 -1.34
CA ALA A 45 14.92 -3.39 -1.77
C ALA A 45 15.45 -2.00 -2.13
N ALA A 46 14.59 -1.10 -2.62
CA ALA A 46 14.95 0.28 -2.92
C ALA A 46 14.83 1.22 -1.70
N SER A 47 14.26 0.75 -0.60
CA SER A 47 14.18 1.54 0.64
C SER A 47 15.57 1.91 1.11
N ASN A 48 15.75 3.16 1.51
CA ASN A 48 17.03 3.75 1.93
C ASN A 48 18.09 3.85 0.80
N LEU A 49 17.69 3.72 -0.47
CA LEU A 49 18.54 3.95 -1.64
C LEU A 49 18.03 5.12 -2.49
N PRO A 50 18.92 5.96 -3.07
CA PRO A 50 18.50 7.11 -3.84
C PRO A 50 17.79 6.63 -5.12
N LEU A 51 16.67 7.27 -5.46
CA LEU A 51 16.05 7.03 -6.76
C LEU A 51 16.68 7.99 -7.75
N GLU A 52 17.45 7.44 -8.69
CA GLU A 52 18.25 8.22 -9.63
C GLU A 52 17.82 7.98 -11.09
N GLY A 53 18.24 8.90 -11.97
CA GLY A 53 17.98 8.82 -13.41
C GLY A 53 16.73 9.59 -13.85
N THR A 54 16.53 9.64 -15.16
CA THR A 54 15.55 10.52 -15.83
C THR A 54 14.12 10.32 -15.33
N VAL A 55 13.68 9.08 -15.10
CA VAL A 55 12.31 8.83 -14.62
C VAL A 55 12.14 9.29 -13.17
N SER A 56 13.18 9.18 -12.35
CA SER A 56 13.19 9.69 -10.96
C SER A 56 13.12 11.21 -10.92
N GLU A 57 13.79 11.90 -11.86
CA GLU A 57 13.68 13.35 -12.03
C GLU A 57 12.27 13.76 -12.46
N ILE A 58 11.69 13.07 -13.46
CA ILE A 58 10.29 13.29 -13.89
C ILE A 58 9.31 13.09 -12.73
N LEU A 59 9.50 12.04 -11.93
CA LEU A 59 8.69 11.78 -10.74
C LEU A 59 8.85 12.89 -9.69
N CYS A 60 10.07 13.38 -9.46
CA CYS A 60 10.33 14.50 -8.56
C CYS A 60 9.58 15.76 -9.01
N ASP A 61 9.64 16.10 -10.30
CA ASP A 61 8.95 17.28 -10.84
C ASP A 61 7.43 17.09 -10.85
N PHE A 62 6.95 15.87 -11.07
CA PHE A 62 5.52 15.55 -10.96
C PHE A 62 5.02 15.74 -9.52
N ILE A 63 5.76 15.28 -8.51
CA ILE A 63 5.44 15.50 -7.09
C ILE A 63 5.41 17.00 -6.75
N LYS A 64 6.39 17.78 -7.23
CA LYS A 64 6.39 19.25 -7.05
C LYS A 64 5.18 19.91 -7.71
N SER A 65 4.79 19.46 -8.90
CA SER A 65 3.60 19.98 -9.59
C SER A 65 2.33 19.67 -8.80
N ILE A 66 2.21 18.46 -8.25
CA ILE A 66 1.08 18.09 -7.38
C ILE A 66 1.07 18.99 -6.15
N ASP A 67 2.19 19.17 -5.46
CA ASP A 67 2.30 19.99 -4.24
C ASP A 67 1.83 21.44 -4.49
N TYR A 68 2.11 21.99 -5.67
CA TYR A 68 1.66 23.31 -6.06
C TYR A 68 0.15 23.37 -6.38
N GLN A 69 -0.39 22.33 -7.01
CA GLN A 69 -1.76 22.33 -7.58
C GLN A 69 -2.80 21.63 -6.70
N ILE A 70 -2.40 20.93 -5.64
CA ILE A 70 -3.29 20.08 -4.85
C ILE A 70 -4.47 20.83 -4.24
N ARG A 71 -4.33 22.14 -3.99
CA ARG A 71 -5.40 23.00 -3.45
C ARG A 71 -6.52 23.28 -4.45
N ASP A 72 -6.21 23.24 -5.74
CA ASP A 72 -7.15 23.54 -6.82
C ASP A 72 -7.62 22.26 -7.55
N MET A 73 -7.11 21.10 -7.14
CA MET A 73 -7.42 19.81 -7.75
C MET A 73 -8.82 19.34 -7.37
N THR A 74 -9.59 18.89 -8.36
CA THR A 74 -10.92 18.33 -8.14
C THR A 74 -10.85 16.87 -7.68
N TYR A 75 -11.87 16.41 -6.95
CA TYR A 75 -11.96 15.01 -6.52
C TYR A 75 -12.00 14.02 -7.69
N ALA A 76 -12.48 14.44 -8.86
CA ALA A 76 -12.52 13.61 -10.06
C ALA A 76 -11.12 13.39 -10.67
N GLU A 77 -10.17 14.28 -10.42
CA GLU A 77 -8.79 14.20 -10.94
C GLU A 77 -7.89 13.35 -10.04
N LEU A 78 -8.18 13.26 -8.73
CA LEU A 78 -7.35 12.53 -7.76
C LEU A 78 -7.06 11.07 -8.16
N PRO A 79 -8.01 10.26 -8.66
CA PRO A 79 -7.72 8.88 -9.07
C PRO A 79 -6.72 8.80 -10.24
N LEU A 80 -6.80 9.74 -11.18
CA LEU A 80 -5.90 9.81 -12.34
C LEU A 80 -4.48 10.20 -11.91
N VAL A 81 -4.36 11.26 -11.10
CA VAL A 81 -3.07 11.72 -10.56
C VAL A 81 -2.41 10.64 -9.73
N THR A 82 -3.18 9.98 -8.86
CA THR A 82 -2.70 8.85 -8.05
C THR A 82 -2.22 7.70 -8.93
N LYS A 83 -2.93 7.37 -10.02
CA LYS A 83 -2.52 6.33 -10.97
C LYS A 83 -1.18 6.68 -11.64
N PHE A 84 -1.01 7.90 -12.13
CA PHE A 84 0.25 8.32 -12.77
C PHE A 84 1.43 8.33 -11.81
N LEU A 85 1.22 8.81 -10.58
CA LEU A 85 2.22 8.79 -9.52
C LEU A 85 2.71 7.36 -9.24
N LYS A 86 1.77 6.40 -9.15
CA LYS A 86 2.07 4.98 -8.92
C LYS A 86 2.89 4.37 -10.07
N GLU A 87 2.54 4.65 -11.32
CA GLU A 87 3.29 4.15 -12.47
C GLU A 87 4.68 4.76 -12.56
N LEU A 88 4.84 6.07 -12.36
CA LEU A 88 6.15 6.71 -12.35
C LEU A 88 7.03 6.15 -11.23
N LEU A 89 6.50 5.98 -10.01
CA LEU A 89 7.24 5.36 -8.92
C LEU A 89 7.69 3.94 -9.28
N LYS A 90 6.79 3.11 -9.81
CA LYS A 90 7.10 1.74 -10.23
C LYS A 90 8.24 1.71 -11.24
N ILE A 91 8.20 2.57 -12.25
CA ILE A 91 9.25 2.65 -13.27
C ILE A 91 10.56 3.12 -12.63
N SER A 92 10.56 4.23 -11.86
CA SER A 92 11.75 4.79 -11.21
C SER A 92 12.47 3.77 -10.32
N VAL A 93 11.71 2.99 -9.56
CA VAL A 93 12.28 1.97 -8.67
C VAL A 93 12.87 0.81 -9.49
N THR A 94 12.15 0.33 -10.51
CA THR A 94 12.61 -0.77 -11.37
C THR A 94 13.86 -0.39 -12.16
N THR A 95 13.92 0.82 -12.72
CA THR A 95 15.09 1.30 -13.46
C THR A 95 16.28 1.54 -12.53
N SER A 96 16.05 2.04 -11.32
CA SER A 96 17.13 2.26 -10.35
C SER A 96 17.73 0.93 -9.87
N GLN A 97 16.93 -0.13 -9.74
CA GLN A 97 17.43 -1.46 -9.35
C GLN A 97 18.49 -2.04 -10.30
N THR A 98 18.40 -1.75 -11.61
CA THR A 98 19.41 -2.22 -12.58
C THR A 98 20.83 -1.71 -12.25
N LYS A 99 20.95 -0.58 -11.54
CA LYS A 99 22.22 -0.05 -11.03
C LYS A 99 22.59 -0.59 -9.64
N PHE A 100 21.60 -0.96 -8.80
CA PHE A 100 21.81 -1.43 -7.43
C PHE A 100 22.09 -2.93 -7.27
N SER A 101 21.75 -3.77 -8.27
CA SER A 101 22.04 -5.21 -8.24
C SER A 101 23.52 -5.58 -8.15
N GLN A 102 24.45 -4.62 -8.29
CA GLN A 102 25.88 -4.87 -8.11
C GLN A 102 26.38 -4.66 -6.66
N ASN A 103 25.58 -4.06 -5.75
CA ASN A 103 26.04 -3.70 -4.39
C ASN A 103 25.01 -3.93 -3.25
N ALA A 104 23.86 -4.57 -3.50
CA ALA A 104 22.85 -4.76 -2.46
C ALA A 104 23.24 -5.84 -1.44
N ALA A 105 23.35 -5.45 -0.15
CA ALA A 105 23.40 -6.42 0.94
C ALA A 105 22.06 -7.19 1.02
N PRO A 106 22.07 -8.50 1.35
CA PRO A 106 20.83 -9.27 1.49
C PRO A 106 19.89 -8.62 2.52
N LEU A 107 18.61 -8.48 2.17
CA LEU A 107 17.59 -8.05 3.13
C LEU A 107 17.62 -8.94 4.38
N PRO A 108 17.38 -8.40 5.59
CA PRO A 108 17.26 -9.21 6.79
C PRO A 108 16.26 -10.37 6.59
N ILE A 109 16.57 -11.55 7.13
CA ILE A 109 15.79 -12.79 6.92
C ILE A 109 14.31 -12.60 7.33
N SER A 110 14.02 -11.79 8.35
CA SER A 110 12.64 -11.46 8.75
C SER A 110 11.89 -10.66 7.69
N THR A 111 12.57 -9.71 7.03
CA THR A 111 12.03 -8.87 5.96
C THR A 111 11.75 -9.69 4.70
N SER A 112 12.61 -10.65 4.36
CA SER A 112 12.35 -11.56 3.24
C SER A 112 11.22 -12.55 3.53
N LEU A 113 11.10 -13.05 4.77
CA LEU A 113 10.01 -13.95 5.16
C LEU A 113 8.64 -13.27 5.17
N ILE A 114 8.53 -12.06 5.69
CA ILE A 114 7.24 -11.33 5.67
C ILE A 114 6.83 -10.97 4.24
N ALA A 115 7.78 -10.62 3.37
CA ALA A 115 7.51 -10.37 1.95
C ALA A 115 6.97 -11.63 1.26
N ARG A 116 7.63 -12.78 1.45
CA ARG A 116 7.14 -14.08 0.94
C ARG A 116 5.76 -14.44 1.46
N ALA A 117 5.48 -14.20 2.74
CA ALA A 117 4.16 -14.45 3.33
C ALA A 117 3.07 -13.58 2.69
N ARG A 118 3.34 -12.29 2.52
CA ARG A 118 2.40 -11.36 1.86
C ARG A 118 2.17 -11.74 0.40
N ARG A 119 3.22 -12.12 -0.32
CA ARG A 119 3.11 -12.63 -1.69
C ARG A 119 2.22 -13.87 -1.74
N TYR A 120 2.44 -14.85 -0.88
CA TYR A 120 1.61 -16.05 -0.81
C TYR A 120 0.13 -15.71 -0.56
N ILE A 121 -0.15 -14.77 0.35
CA ILE A 121 -1.50 -14.29 0.64
C ILE A 121 -2.15 -13.67 -0.60
N ARG A 122 -1.44 -12.79 -1.32
CA ARG A 122 -1.95 -12.14 -2.52
C ARG A 122 -2.24 -13.16 -3.62
N ASP A 123 -1.29 -14.06 -3.88
CA ASP A 123 -1.38 -15.02 -4.98
C ASP A 123 -2.49 -16.07 -4.72
N ASN A 124 -2.93 -16.24 -3.47
CA ASN A 124 -3.98 -17.18 -3.06
C ASN A 124 -5.22 -16.47 -2.45
N LEU A 125 -5.40 -15.16 -2.69
CA LEU A 125 -6.37 -14.35 -1.93
C LEU A 125 -7.82 -14.82 -2.02
N GLN A 126 -8.19 -15.39 -3.18
CA GLN A 126 -9.51 -15.93 -3.49
C GLN A 126 -9.72 -17.35 -2.96
N SER A 127 -8.64 -18.04 -2.54
CA SER A 127 -8.77 -19.39 -1.99
C SER A 127 -9.47 -19.35 -0.63
N PRO A 128 -10.56 -20.12 -0.43
CA PRO A 128 -11.22 -20.23 0.87
C PRO A 128 -10.33 -20.90 1.92
N GLU A 129 -9.36 -21.70 1.49
CA GLU A 129 -8.41 -22.42 2.35
C GLU A 129 -7.25 -21.52 2.82
N LEU A 130 -7.15 -20.29 2.30
CA LEU A 130 -6.12 -19.35 2.74
C LEU A 130 -6.30 -18.98 4.21
N GLY A 131 -5.38 -19.46 5.04
CA GLY A 131 -5.35 -19.23 6.47
C GLY A 131 -3.98 -19.49 7.09
N PRO A 132 -3.88 -19.41 8.44
CA PRO A 132 -2.61 -19.56 9.14
C PRO A 132 -1.92 -20.91 8.89
N GLY A 133 -2.69 -22.00 8.74
CA GLY A 133 -2.17 -23.34 8.47
C GLY A 133 -1.45 -23.40 7.11
N ALA A 134 -2.18 -23.05 6.05
CA ALA A 134 -1.64 -23.00 4.68
C ALA A 134 -0.38 -22.13 4.58
N LEU A 135 -0.32 -21.00 5.30
CA LEU A 135 0.87 -20.15 5.36
C LEU A 135 2.05 -20.78 6.09
N CYS A 136 1.82 -21.47 7.21
CA CYS A 136 2.89 -22.19 7.92
C CYS A 136 3.52 -23.27 7.02
N GLU A 137 2.68 -24.02 6.33
CA GLU A 137 3.10 -25.10 5.42
C GLU A 137 3.86 -24.55 4.21
N ALA A 138 3.28 -23.57 3.50
CA ALA A 138 3.88 -23.01 2.29
C ALA A 138 5.22 -22.29 2.54
N LEU A 139 5.40 -21.69 3.72
CA LEU A 139 6.61 -20.96 4.08
C LEU A 139 7.60 -21.81 4.89
N ASN A 140 7.22 -23.03 5.28
CA ASN A 140 7.96 -23.91 6.21
C ASN A 140 8.35 -23.19 7.51
N ILE A 141 7.38 -22.56 8.18
CA ILE A 141 7.58 -21.84 9.45
C ILE A 141 6.60 -22.30 10.54
N SER A 142 6.99 -22.10 11.80
CA SER A 142 6.11 -22.38 12.93
C SER A 142 4.98 -21.35 13.05
N LYS A 143 3.85 -21.76 13.65
CA LYS A 143 2.73 -20.86 14.01
C LYS A 143 3.19 -19.66 14.85
N ARG A 144 4.13 -19.88 15.78
CA ARG A 144 4.72 -18.82 16.61
C ARG A 144 5.45 -17.79 15.74
N LYS A 145 6.25 -18.24 14.77
CA LYS A 145 6.95 -17.34 13.85
C LYS A 145 5.97 -16.58 12.96
N LEU A 146 4.94 -17.24 12.43
CA LEU A 146 3.90 -16.58 11.65
C LEU A 146 3.16 -15.51 12.47
N SER A 147 2.80 -15.80 13.72
CA SER A 147 2.17 -14.83 14.62
C SER A 147 3.06 -13.62 14.85
N PHE A 148 4.36 -13.83 15.10
CA PHE A 148 5.33 -12.75 15.27
C PHE A 148 5.45 -11.88 14.01
N LEU A 149 5.46 -12.48 12.81
CA LEU A 149 5.55 -11.72 11.55
C LEU A 149 4.34 -10.79 11.33
N PHE A 150 3.15 -11.18 11.80
CA PHE A 150 1.92 -10.41 11.62
C PHE A 150 1.41 -9.71 12.88
N GLU A 151 2.22 -9.64 13.93
CA GLU A 151 1.82 -9.06 15.23
C GLU A 151 1.38 -7.59 15.07
N ARG A 152 2.17 -6.79 14.36
CA ARG A 152 1.86 -5.38 14.04
C ARG A 152 0.60 -5.20 13.17
N HIS A 153 0.08 -6.27 12.57
CA HIS A 153 -1.12 -6.25 11.72
C HIS A 153 -2.35 -6.83 12.42
N GLY A 154 -2.29 -7.06 13.75
CA GLY A 154 -3.38 -7.70 14.49
C GLY A 154 -3.51 -9.20 14.20
N GLY A 155 -2.44 -9.82 13.72
CA GLY A 155 -2.37 -11.24 13.36
C GLY A 155 -2.71 -11.51 11.89
N VAL A 156 -2.27 -12.69 11.43
CA VAL A 156 -2.34 -13.07 10.01
C VAL A 156 -3.78 -13.16 9.47
N ALA A 157 -4.73 -13.60 10.31
CA ALA A 157 -6.15 -13.68 9.91
C ALA A 157 -6.75 -12.29 9.69
N ASN A 158 -6.36 -11.31 10.51
CA ASN A 158 -6.78 -9.92 10.31
C ASN A 158 -6.17 -9.34 9.03
N TYR A 159 -4.87 -9.60 8.79
CA TYR A 159 -4.19 -9.18 7.57
C TYR A 159 -4.85 -9.75 6.30
N ILE A 160 -5.16 -11.06 6.27
CA ILE A 160 -5.88 -11.69 5.14
C ILE A 160 -7.24 -11.02 4.93
N ARG A 161 -8.00 -10.76 6.01
CA ARG A 161 -9.30 -10.10 5.93
C ARG A 161 -9.19 -8.69 5.35
N GLN A 162 -8.26 -7.88 5.84
CA GLN A 162 -8.03 -6.52 5.33
C GLN A 162 -7.63 -6.55 3.86
N THR A 163 -6.74 -7.47 3.47
CA THR A 163 -6.32 -7.65 2.08
C THR A 163 -7.49 -8.02 1.17
N ARG A 164 -8.38 -8.92 1.60
CA ARG A 164 -9.63 -9.27 0.88
C ARG A 164 -10.56 -8.07 0.73
N LEU A 165 -10.75 -7.29 1.80
CA LEU A 165 -11.59 -6.08 1.76
C LEU A 165 -11.06 -5.03 0.78
N LEU A 166 -9.73 -4.80 0.75
CA LEU A 166 -9.09 -3.89 -0.20
C LEU A 166 -9.27 -4.38 -1.64
N ALA A 167 -9.14 -5.68 -1.90
CA ALA A 167 -9.39 -6.25 -3.22
C ALA A 167 -10.86 -6.09 -3.65
N CYS A 168 -11.81 -6.36 -2.76
CA CYS A 168 -13.22 -6.09 -2.99
C CYS A 168 -13.47 -4.61 -3.28
N HIS A 169 -12.88 -3.70 -2.52
CA HIS A 169 -13.01 -2.26 -2.74
C HIS A 169 -12.53 -1.89 -4.15
N LYS A 170 -11.34 -2.34 -4.55
CA LYS A 170 -10.80 -2.12 -5.91
C LYS A 170 -11.74 -2.65 -7.00
N ALA A 171 -12.33 -3.83 -6.81
CA ALA A 171 -13.29 -4.40 -7.75
C ALA A 171 -14.59 -3.57 -7.82
N LEU A 172 -15.08 -3.06 -6.68
CA LEU A 172 -16.28 -2.25 -6.60
C LEU A 172 -16.11 -0.85 -7.20
N SER A 173 -14.92 -0.26 -7.05
CA SER A 173 -14.55 1.03 -7.66
C SER A 173 -14.36 0.95 -9.18
N ASN A 174 -14.23 -0.25 -9.76
CA ASN A 174 -14.16 -0.41 -11.20
C ASN A 174 -15.57 -0.30 -11.81
N SER A 175 -15.83 0.81 -12.51
CA SER A 175 -17.12 1.07 -13.16
C SER A 175 -17.45 0.08 -14.29
N ALA A 176 -16.44 -0.59 -14.86
CA ALA A 176 -16.64 -1.63 -15.87
C ALA A 176 -16.99 -3.02 -15.27
N ASP A 177 -16.85 -3.20 -13.96
CA ASP A 177 -17.20 -4.46 -13.29
C ASP A 177 -18.66 -4.43 -12.83
N HIS A 178 -19.55 -5.15 -13.51
CA HIS A 178 -20.99 -5.17 -13.20
C HIS A 178 -21.41 -6.32 -12.27
N ARG A 179 -20.47 -7.07 -11.69
CA ARG A 179 -20.81 -8.19 -10.79
C ARG A 179 -21.58 -7.69 -9.55
N LEU A 180 -22.45 -8.56 -9.04
CA LEU A 180 -23.13 -8.33 -7.76
C LEU A 180 -22.11 -8.20 -6.63
N ILE A 181 -22.40 -7.30 -5.68
CA ILE A 181 -21.55 -7.09 -4.50
C ILE A 181 -21.34 -8.41 -3.73
N SER A 182 -22.40 -9.21 -3.61
CA SER A 182 -22.34 -10.53 -3.00
C SER A 182 -21.40 -11.48 -3.74
N SER A 183 -21.48 -11.53 -5.08
CA SER A 183 -20.57 -12.34 -5.91
C SER A 183 -19.12 -11.94 -5.70
N ILE A 184 -18.80 -10.64 -5.70
CA ILE A 184 -17.45 -10.16 -5.40
C ILE A 184 -17.01 -10.63 -4.00
N ALA A 185 -17.87 -10.50 -2.99
CA ALA A 185 -17.53 -10.98 -1.65
C ALA A 185 -17.23 -12.49 -1.60
N TYR A 186 -18.04 -13.30 -2.28
CA TYR A 186 -17.86 -14.75 -2.37
C TYR A 186 -16.55 -15.12 -3.10
N ASP A 187 -16.23 -14.43 -4.20
CA ASP A 187 -14.99 -14.63 -4.97
C ASP A 187 -13.73 -14.35 -4.11
N TYR A 188 -13.84 -13.49 -3.10
CA TYR A 188 -12.76 -13.20 -2.15
C TYR A 188 -12.90 -13.97 -0.82
N GLY A 189 -13.67 -15.06 -0.80
CA GLY A 189 -13.68 -16.02 0.31
C GLY A 189 -14.52 -15.61 1.53
N TYR A 190 -15.46 -14.67 1.38
CA TYR A 190 -16.52 -14.46 2.39
C TYR A 190 -17.63 -15.49 2.20
N THR A 191 -18.19 -16.02 3.29
CA THR A 191 -19.33 -16.94 3.24
C THR A 191 -20.68 -16.24 3.49
N SER A 192 -20.65 -14.99 3.93
CA SER A 192 -21.85 -14.21 4.25
C SER A 192 -21.69 -12.76 3.82
N CYS A 193 -22.63 -12.28 2.99
CA CYS A 193 -22.68 -10.89 2.55
C CYS A 193 -22.90 -9.91 3.71
N ALA A 194 -23.62 -10.33 4.77
CA ALA A 194 -23.82 -9.53 5.97
C ALA A 194 -22.50 -9.33 6.74
N GLN A 195 -21.73 -10.42 6.91
CA GLN A 195 -20.40 -10.34 7.53
C GLN A 195 -19.43 -9.49 6.71
N PHE A 196 -19.42 -9.67 5.38
CA PHE A 196 -18.65 -8.83 4.47
C PHE A 196 -19.00 -7.35 4.63
N THR A 197 -20.28 -6.99 4.55
CA THR A 197 -20.73 -5.60 4.62
C THR A 197 -20.35 -4.95 5.96
N ARG A 198 -20.50 -5.67 7.07
CA ARG A 198 -20.08 -5.18 8.39
C ARG A 198 -18.58 -4.91 8.42
N ASN A 199 -17.77 -5.89 8.02
CA ASN A 199 -16.31 -5.75 8.02
C ASN A 199 -15.83 -4.65 7.06
N PHE A 200 -16.49 -4.50 5.91
CA PHE A 200 -16.20 -3.45 4.93
C PHE A 200 -16.48 -2.06 5.51
N ARG A 201 -17.66 -1.85 6.12
CA ARG A 201 -17.99 -0.60 6.81
C ARG A 201 -17.04 -0.30 7.96
N THR A 202 -16.66 -1.33 8.73
CA THR A 202 -15.69 -1.16 9.83
C THR A 202 -14.33 -0.71 9.32
N LEU A 203 -13.88 -1.19 8.15
CA LEU A 203 -12.58 -0.80 7.61
C LEU A 203 -12.61 0.54 6.88
N PHE A 204 -13.64 0.80 6.07
CA PHE A 204 -13.66 1.95 5.15
C PHE A 204 -14.56 3.10 5.61
N GLY A 205 -15.42 2.90 6.61
CA GLY A 205 -16.37 3.91 7.08
C GLY A 205 -17.65 4.04 6.25
N TYR A 206 -17.72 3.41 5.06
CA TYR A 206 -18.89 3.41 4.17
C TYR A 206 -19.23 2.00 3.65
N ALA A 207 -20.40 1.87 3.03
CA ALA A 207 -20.92 0.60 2.52
C ALA A 207 -20.35 0.25 1.14
N PRO A 208 -20.25 -1.05 0.79
CA PRO A 208 -19.87 -1.50 -0.55
C PRO A 208 -20.71 -0.89 -1.68
N SER A 209 -22.01 -0.64 -1.43
CA SER A 209 -22.93 -0.05 -2.41
C SER A 209 -22.63 1.42 -2.70
N GLU A 210 -22.11 2.16 -1.71
CA GLU A 210 -21.72 3.56 -1.87
C GLU A 210 -20.47 3.65 -2.77
N VAL A 211 -19.55 2.69 -2.65
CA VAL A 211 -18.42 2.53 -3.58
C VAL A 211 -18.89 2.34 -5.00
N ARG A 212 -19.84 1.42 -5.21
CA ARG A 212 -20.35 1.07 -6.54
C ARG A 212 -21.01 2.25 -7.24
N LYS A 213 -21.72 3.09 -6.49
CA LYS A 213 -22.40 4.27 -7.04
C LYS A 213 -21.48 5.47 -7.23
N ASN A 214 -20.22 5.34 -6.83
CA ASN A 214 -19.28 6.46 -6.71
C ASN A 214 -19.79 7.59 -5.79
N ASP A 215 -20.70 7.23 -4.87
CA ASP A 215 -21.31 8.14 -3.89
C ASP A 215 -20.46 8.24 -2.61
N TYR A 216 -19.38 7.48 -2.52
CA TYR A 216 -18.45 7.54 -1.41
C TYR A 216 -17.52 8.74 -1.58
N ILE A 217 -17.56 9.63 -0.60
CA ILE A 217 -16.62 10.74 -0.52
C ILE A 217 -15.30 10.16 0.01
N GLY A 218 -14.47 9.62 -0.88
CA GLY A 218 -13.12 9.18 -0.56
C GLY A 218 -12.32 10.34 0.03
N PHE A 219 -11.95 10.22 1.30
CA PHE A 219 -10.96 11.05 2.01
C PHE A 219 -11.20 12.56 2.11
N ALA A 220 -12.40 13.10 1.77
CA ALA A 220 -12.66 14.55 1.91
C ALA A 220 -12.99 15.03 3.34
N HIS A 221 -12.97 14.18 4.35
CA HIS A 221 -13.22 14.59 5.73
C HIS A 221 -12.02 14.28 6.63
N ILE A 222 -10.95 15.03 6.41
CA ILE A 222 -10.20 15.55 7.55
C ILE A 222 -11.18 16.46 8.31
N LYS A 223 -11.91 15.90 9.28
CA LYS A 223 -12.90 16.66 10.08
C LYS A 223 -12.23 17.80 10.85
N GLU A 224 -10.96 17.63 11.19
CA GLU A 224 -10.10 18.60 11.84
C GLU A 224 -8.67 18.40 11.33
N THR A 225 -7.96 19.46 10.96
CA THR A 225 -6.53 19.40 10.61
C THR A 225 -5.77 18.70 11.73
N PRO A 226 -5.13 17.54 11.49
CA PRO A 226 -4.44 16.80 12.53
C PRO A 226 -3.30 17.62 13.10
N LYS A 227 -3.10 17.54 14.42
CA LYS A 227 -2.08 18.32 15.12
C LYS A 227 -0.68 17.81 14.82
N ASP A 228 -0.55 16.53 14.45
CA ASP A 228 0.70 15.93 14.03
C ASP A 228 0.50 14.82 12.98
N ILE A 229 1.62 14.32 12.45
CA ILE A 229 1.67 13.26 11.43
C ILE A 229 1.10 11.95 11.98
N LEU A 230 1.22 11.67 13.28
CA LEU A 230 0.77 10.40 13.85
C LEU A 230 -0.76 10.35 13.90
N GLU A 231 -1.39 11.45 14.29
CA GLU A 231 -2.83 11.65 14.24
C GLU A 231 -3.33 11.65 12.80
N TRP A 232 -2.58 12.26 11.86
CA TRP A 232 -2.90 12.19 10.43
C TRP A 232 -2.83 10.75 9.89
N LEU A 233 -1.80 9.99 10.26
CA LEU A 233 -1.62 8.58 9.86
C LEU A 233 -2.71 7.65 10.41
N GLN A 234 -3.35 7.99 11.52
CA GLN A 234 -4.47 7.21 12.08
C GLN A 234 -5.81 7.50 11.39
N GLN A 235 -5.88 8.57 10.60
CA GLN A 235 -7.06 8.96 9.83
C GLN A 235 -7.05 8.42 8.39
N ILE A 236 -5.97 7.77 7.95
CA ILE A 236 -5.82 7.07 6.66
C ILE A 236 -5.71 5.56 6.83
#